data_AF-A0A9D3AJB6-F1
#
_entry.id   AF-A0A9D3AJB6-F1
#
_cell.length_a   1.000
_cell.length_b   1.000
_cell.length_c   1.000
_cell.angle_alpha   90.00
_cell.angle_beta   90.00
_cell.angle_gamma   90.00
#
_symmetry.space_group_name_H-M   'P 1'
#
loop_
_entity.id
_entity.type
_entity.pdbx_description
1 polymer ?
#
loop_
_entity_poly.entity_id
_entity_poly.type
_entity_poly.pdbx_seq_one_letter_code
_entity_poly.pdbx_strand_id
1 'polypeptide(L)'
;MADFFKDVEQKISEVVEELGKKTGDTLEIQKIKSDIRSLKRANERDLIDIGRMVYEKFQHGEIRDTDYITFCEAIEKREETIERQEEEIVRIKEGM
;
A
#
# COMPACT_ATOMS: atom_id res chain seq x y z
N MET A 1 8.72 -1.89 5.34
CA MET A 1 7.34 -1.80 5.89
C MET A 1 7.02 -0.39 6.39
N ALA A 2 7.92 0.29 7.11
CA ALA A 2 7.76 1.71 7.47
C ALA A 2 7.54 2.63 6.26
N ASP A 3 8.20 2.34 5.13
CA ASP A 3 8.09 3.16 3.91
C ASP A 3 6.73 3.02 3.22
N PHE A 4 6.10 1.84 3.28
CA PHE A 4 4.74 1.63 2.76
C PHE A 4 3.70 2.47 3.51
N PHE A 5 3.81 2.56 4.84
CA PHE A 5 2.91 3.38 5.65
C PHE A 5 3.14 4.89 5.43
N LYS A 6 4.40 5.30 5.24
CA LYS A 6 4.74 6.70 4.88
C LYS A 6 4.18 7.11 3.52
N ASP A 7 4.26 6.24 2.51
CA ASP A 7 3.75 6.53 1.17
C ASP A 7 2.22 6.66 1.17
N VAL A 8 1.53 5.86 1.99
CA VAL A 8 0.09 5.98 2.22
C VAL A 8 -0.26 7.27 2.95
N GLU A 9 0.50 7.65 3.98
CA GLU A 9 0.33 8.90 4.74
C GLU A 9 0.51 10.15 3.85
N GLN A 10 1.53 10.13 2.97
CA GLN A 10 1.81 11.23 2.05
C GLN A 10 0.73 11.39 0.98
N LYS A 11 0.33 10.29 0.31
CA LYS A 11 -0.74 10.33 -0.69
C LYS A 11 -2.09 10.75 -0.11
N ILE A 12 -2.36 10.39 1.14
CA ILE A 12 -3.60 10.81 1.83
C ILE A 12 -3.57 12.31 2.17
N SER A 13 -2.41 12.86 2.49
CA SER A 13 -2.24 14.28 2.84
C SER A 13 -2.38 15.20 1.61
N GLU A 14 -1.85 14.78 0.45
CA GLU A 14 -1.93 15.56 -0.80
C GLU A 14 -3.38 15.74 -1.30
N VAL A 15 -4.22 14.71 -1.17
CA VAL A 15 -5.65 14.78 -1.56
C VAL A 15 -6.44 15.77 -0.68
N VAL A 16 -5.97 16.04 0.54
CA VAL A 16 -6.62 16.99 1.47
C VAL A 16 -6.27 18.43 1.14
N GLU A 17 -5.05 18.71 0.70
CA GLU A 17 -4.63 20.07 0.31
C GLU A 17 -5.32 20.54 -0.98
N GLU A 18 -5.58 19.62 -1.92
CA GLU A 18 -6.20 19.95 -3.21
C GLU A 18 -7.68 20.37 -3.06
N LEU A 19 -8.38 19.84 -2.04
CA LEU A 19 -9.80 20.17 -1.76
C LEU A 19 -9.98 21.46 -0.93
N GLY A 20 -8.91 22.07 -0.44
CA GLY A 20 -8.96 23.28 0.40
C GLY A 20 -9.00 24.62 -0.36
N LYS A 21 -8.72 24.64 -1.66
CA LYS A 21 -8.46 25.89 -2.40
C LYS A 21 -9.65 26.52 -3.13
N LYS A 22 -10.89 26.04 -2.98
CA LYS A 22 -12.07 26.73 -3.55
C LYS A 22 -13.24 26.84 -2.58
N THR A 23 -13.38 28.05 -2.03
CA THR A 23 -14.59 28.67 -1.45
C THR A 23 -14.84 28.36 0.03
N GLY A 24 -15.28 29.38 0.80
CA GLY A 24 -15.42 29.36 2.25
C GLY A 24 -16.25 28.18 2.76
N ASP A 25 -15.64 27.37 3.63
CA ASP A 25 -16.25 26.16 4.18
C ASP A 25 -17.53 26.50 4.97
N THR A 26 -18.68 26.01 4.51
CA THR A 26 -19.92 26.02 5.29
C THR A 26 -19.78 25.06 6.49
N LEU A 27 -20.54 25.28 7.57
CA LEU A 27 -20.50 24.41 8.76
C LEU A 27 -20.77 22.93 8.42
N GLU A 28 -21.63 22.68 7.42
CA GLU A 28 -21.92 21.34 6.92
C GLU A 28 -20.69 20.69 6.28
N ILE A 29 -19.93 21.45 5.47
CA ILE A 29 -18.68 20.97 4.87
C ILE A 29 -17.65 20.65 5.97
N GLN A 30 -17.53 21.50 6.99
CA GLN A 30 -16.61 21.25 8.11
C GLN A 30 -17.00 19.99 8.90
N LYS A 31 -18.29 19.76 9.11
CA LYS A 31 -18.80 18.55 9.77
C LYS A 31 -18.45 17.30 8.96
N ILE A 32 -18.72 17.30 7.65
CA ILE A 32 -18.38 16.19 6.76
C ILE A 32 -16.86 15.93 6.76
N LYS A 33 -16.04 16.98 6.69
CA LYS A 33 -14.57 16.86 6.78
C LYS A 33 -14.12 16.24 8.12
N SER A 34 -14.76 16.61 9.23
CA SER A 34 -14.47 16.06 10.56
C SER A 34 -14.87 14.58 10.67
N ASP A 35 -16.02 14.21 10.14
CA ASP A 35 -16.51 12.83 10.13
C ASP A 35 -15.59 11.94 9.28
N ILE A 36 -15.18 12.42 8.09
CA ILE A 36 -14.19 11.74 7.24
C ILE A 36 -12.88 11.52 8.00
N ARG A 37 -12.37 12.53 8.72
CA ARG A 37 -11.14 12.38 9.51
C ARG A 37 -11.29 11.34 10.62
N SER A 38 -12.45 11.32 11.29
CA SER A 38 -12.72 10.36 12.36
C SER A 38 -12.79 8.92 11.84
N LEU A 39 -13.49 8.71 10.72
CA LEU A 39 -13.57 7.41 10.04
C LEU A 39 -12.19 6.93 9.57
N LYS A 40 -11.37 7.82 9.00
CA LYS A 40 -9.99 7.49 8.60
C LYS A 40 -9.13 7.02 9.77
N ARG A 41 -9.19 7.71 10.90
CA ARG A 41 -8.45 7.31 12.11
C ARG A 41 -8.96 5.99 12.69
N ALA A 42 -10.25 5.67 12.54
CA ALA A 42 -10.79 4.38 12.94
C ALA A 42 -10.21 3.26 12.09
N ASN A 43 -10.25 3.40 10.75
CA ASN A 43 -9.65 2.43 9.84
C ASN A 43 -8.15 2.23 10.07
N GLU A 44 -7.41 3.31 10.38
CA GLU A 44 -5.97 3.21 10.69
C GLU A 44 -5.72 2.37 11.94
N ARG A 45 -6.51 2.55 13.00
CA ARG A 45 -6.43 1.72 14.21
C ARG A 45 -6.75 0.26 13.91
N ASP A 46 -7.81 0.00 13.15
CA ASP A 46 -8.20 -1.37 12.78
C ASP A 46 -7.11 -2.06 11.97
N LEU A 47 -6.43 -1.36 11.06
CA LEU A 47 -5.29 -1.90 10.29
C LEU A 47 -4.08 -2.22 11.18
N ILE A 48 -3.78 -1.37 12.17
CA ILE A 48 -2.73 -1.64 13.16
C ILE A 48 -3.07 -2.88 13.99
N ASP A 49 -4.32 -2.99 14.43
CA ASP A 49 -4.79 -4.12 15.24
C ASP A 49 -4.78 -5.42 14.42
N ILE A 50 -5.18 -5.38 13.14
CA ILE A 50 -5.04 -6.52 12.21
C ILE A 50 -3.57 -6.94 12.09
N GLY A 51 -2.66 -5.98 11.90
CA GLY A 51 -1.22 -6.26 11.81
C GLY A 51 -0.67 -6.91 13.07
N ARG A 52 -1.11 -6.45 14.25
CA ARG A 52 -0.77 -7.04 15.54
C ARG A 52 -1.31 -8.47 15.68
N MET A 53 -2.58 -8.69 15.36
CA MET A 53 -3.20 -10.02 15.42
C MET A 53 -2.50 -11.02 14.49
N VAL A 54 -2.10 -10.59 13.29
CA VAL A 54 -1.32 -11.41 12.36
C VAL A 54 0.06 -11.73 12.96
N TYR A 55 0.75 -10.75 13.51
CA TYR A 55 2.05 -10.96 14.13
C TYR A 55 1.98 -11.89 15.36
N GLU A 56 0.97 -11.74 16.21
CA GLU A 56 0.72 -12.62 17.36
C GLU A 56 0.49 -14.07 16.91
N LYS A 57 -0.35 -14.29 15.88
CA LYS A 57 -0.56 -15.62 15.32
C LYS A 57 0.73 -16.22 14.72
N PHE A 58 1.60 -15.40 14.13
CA PHE A 58 2.92 -15.84 13.68
C PHE A 58 3.79 -16.31 14.87
N GLN A 59 3.85 -15.53 15.95
CA GLN A 59 4.66 -15.88 17.13
C GLN A 59 4.21 -17.17 17.81
N HIS A 60 2.90 -17.47 17.78
CA HIS A 60 2.35 -18.71 18.33
C HIS A 60 2.43 -19.90 17.36
N GLY A 61 3.01 -19.72 16.16
CA GLY A 61 3.09 -20.76 15.13
C GLY A 61 1.71 -21.15 14.56
N GLU A 62 0.71 -20.29 14.76
CA GLU A 62 -0.67 -20.46 14.28
C GLU A 62 -0.83 -19.97 12.84
N ILE A 63 0.05 -19.09 12.37
CA ILE A 63 0.26 -18.86 10.94
C ILE A 63 1.19 -19.96 10.42
N ARG A 64 0.59 -20.96 9.80
CA ARG A 64 1.30 -22.04 9.10
C ARG A 64 1.50 -21.78 7.62
N ASP A 65 0.88 -20.74 7.06
CA ASP A 65 0.74 -20.59 5.61
C ASP A 65 2.00 -20.06 4.93
N THR A 66 2.71 -21.03 4.35
CA THR A 66 3.55 -20.97 3.15
C THR A 66 2.89 -20.37 1.90
N ASP A 67 1.62 -19.95 1.95
CA ASP A 67 0.90 -19.42 0.79
C ASP A 67 1.54 -18.13 0.26
N TYR A 68 1.96 -17.22 1.15
CA TYR A 68 2.68 -16.01 0.73
C TYR A 68 4.05 -16.32 0.13
N ILE A 69 4.76 -17.32 0.66
CA ILE A 69 6.06 -17.75 0.11
C ILE A 69 5.87 -18.27 -1.31
N THR A 70 4.85 -19.09 -1.55
CA THR A 70 4.51 -19.61 -2.90
C THR A 70 4.23 -18.46 -3.88
N PHE A 71 3.51 -17.43 -3.45
CA PHE A 71 3.28 -16.24 -4.28
C PHE A 71 4.56 -15.44 -4.50
N CYS A 72 5.40 -15.23 -3.48
CA CYS A 72 6.68 -14.53 -3.59
C CYS A 72 7.66 -15.26 -4.53
N GLU A 73 7.82 -16.56 -4.39
CA GLU A 73 8.66 -17.39 -5.28
C GLU A 73 8.14 -17.35 -6.73
N ALA A 74 6.81 -17.34 -6.90
CA ALA A 74 6.21 -17.19 -8.23
C ALA A 74 6.39 -15.79 -8.83
N ILE A 75 6.50 -14.74 -8.01
CA ILE A 75 6.80 -13.38 -8.47
C ILE A 75 8.27 -13.29 -8.88
N GLU A 76 9.19 -13.73 -8.04
CA GLU A 76 10.64 -13.72 -8.30
C GLU A 76 10.99 -14.44 -9.61
N LYS A 77 10.43 -15.63 -9.84
CA LYS A 77 10.64 -16.38 -11.10
C LYS A 77 10.13 -15.64 -12.34
N ARG A 78 9.06 -14.85 -12.21
CA ARG A 78 8.52 -14.03 -13.32
C ARG A 78 9.43 -12.84 -13.58
N GLU A 79 9.93 -12.17 -12.55
CA GLU A 79 10.87 -11.05 -12.66
C GLU A 79 12.17 -11.48 -13.38
N GLU A 80 12.78 -12.61 -12.99
CA GLU A 80 13.96 -13.16 -13.68
C GLU A 80 13.70 -13.51 -15.15
N THR A 81 12.46 -13.89 -15.48
CA THR A 81 12.09 -14.20 -16.86
C THR A 81 11.92 -12.92 -17.68
N ILE A 82 11.32 -11.89 -17.09
CA ILE A 82 11.16 -10.57 -17.72
C ILE A 82 12.53 -9.97 -18.01
N GLU A 83 13.45 -9.96 -17.04
CA GLU A 83 14.79 -9.39 -17.22
C GLU A 83 15.54 -10.07 -18.38
N ARG A 84 15.51 -11.40 -18.46
CA ARG A 84 16.09 -12.14 -19.58
C ARG A 84 15.46 -11.78 -20.93
N GLN A 85 14.15 -11.57 -20.97
CA GLN A 85 13.46 -11.17 -22.19
C GLN A 85 13.79 -9.72 -22.58
N GLU A 86 13.92 -8.81 -21.61
CA GLU A 86 14.34 -7.43 -21.84
C GLU A 86 15.77 -7.38 -22.39
N GLU A 87 16.70 -8.14 -21.82
CA GLU A 87 18.06 -8.29 -22.36
C GLU A 87 18.07 -8.83 -23.80
N GLU A 88 17.25 -9.83 -24.09
CA GLU A 88 17.15 -10.38 -25.45
C GLU A 88 16.61 -9.35 -26.45
N ILE A 89 15.61 -8.57 -26.05
CA ILE A 89 15.09 -7.45 -26.85
C ILE A 89 16.18 -6.41 -27.11
N VAL A 90 16.96 -6.04 -26.10
CA VAL A 90 18.08 -5.10 -26.26
C VAL A 90 19.11 -5.64 -27.24
N ARG A 91 19.53 -6.91 -27.10
CA ARG A 91 20.50 -7.54 -28.02
C ARG A 91 19.99 -7.58 -29.46
N ILE A 92 18.70 -7.85 -29.68
CA ILE A 92 18.10 -7.82 -31.02
C ILE A 92 18.10 -6.39 -31.58
N LYS A 93 17.77 -5.40 -30.76
CA LYS A 93 17.77 -3.98 -31.17
C LYS A 93 19.16 -3.42 -31.43
N GLU A 94 20.19 -3.90 -30.72
CA GLU A 94 21.59 -3.48 -30.90
C GLU A 94 22.32 -4.29 -31.98
N GLY A 95 21.81 -5.49 -32.30
CA GLY A 95 22.29 -6.34 -33.40
C GLY A 95 21.59 -6.10 -34.74
N MET A 96 20.62 -5.18 -34.80
CA MET A 96 20.01 -4.60 -36.01
C MET A 96 20.49 -3.16 -36.20
#